data_AF-A0A9N9T2J7-F1
#
_entry.id   AF-A0A9N9T2J7-F1
#
_cell.length_a   1.000
_cell.length_b   1.000
_cell.length_c   1.000
_cell.angle_alpha   90.00
_cell.angle_beta   90.00
_cell.angle_gamma   90.00
#
_symmetry.space_group_name_H-M   'P 1'
#
loop_
_entity.id
_entity.type
_entity.pdbx_description
1 polymer ?
#
loop_
_entity_poly.entity_id
_entity_poly.type
_entity_poly.pdbx_seq_one_letter_code
_entity_poly.pdbx_strand_id
1 'polypeptide(L)'
;MAGPKKKSRAPSKSESEGSSNEESDSGTYHGQKVIHMNHVQEIQATFEGRNPEVQDFHGIKQLLNQLFLKAHIDLSQMSDLLIAQHGVGSVLKQSYGDSDDEDEDVEMSDEKDVFGIASVVNLGSHKETPCVQQFFSLLEELSKKHADESIQTEIRKIVTEHSRLGFLVNERFVNIPAQISVPMLNSLSEEVDRMKKKDPSYDFEYYVMICKTCRSKDNKDEVIFTNDEEEIFSKDADIGFEFSVANESDVGLGGRWLAEDKQVIPYRKVIMFKASKLKNIISKIALFVKP
;
A
#
# COMPACT_ATOMS: atom_id res chain seq x y z
N MET A 1 6.48 -50.21 65.02
CA MET A 1 7.72 -49.82 64.31
C MET A 1 7.50 -48.47 63.64
N ALA A 2 8.49 -47.58 63.77
CA ALA A 2 8.74 -46.28 63.11
C ALA A 2 7.54 -45.59 62.41
N GLY A 3 7.12 -44.38 62.77
CA GLY A 3 7.94 -43.18 62.88
C GLY A 3 7.53 -42.18 61.77
N PRO A 4 7.55 -40.86 61.99
CA PRO A 4 6.34 -40.05 61.80
C PRO A 4 6.54 -38.73 61.03
N LYS A 5 5.49 -37.88 61.04
CA LYS A 5 5.47 -36.39 60.97
C LYS A 5 5.31 -35.79 59.56
N LYS A 6 4.59 -34.67 59.34
CA LYS A 6 3.83 -33.69 60.15
C LYS A 6 2.94 -32.92 59.15
N LYS A 7 1.66 -32.62 59.45
CA LYS A 7 1.12 -31.28 59.82
C LYS A 7 1.70 -30.10 59.00
N SER A 8 0.96 -29.14 58.46
CA SER A 8 -0.46 -28.78 58.55
C SER A 8 -0.71 -27.45 57.81
N ARG A 9 -1.98 -27.24 57.39
CA ARG A 9 -2.74 -25.96 57.41
C ARG A 9 -2.70 -25.06 56.16
N ALA A 10 -3.92 -24.86 55.63
CA ALA A 10 -4.37 -23.96 54.54
C ALA A 10 -4.42 -22.47 54.97
N PRO A 11 -5.00 -21.47 54.23
CA PRO A 11 -5.67 -21.46 52.90
C PRO A 11 -5.48 -20.20 51.97
N SER A 12 -6.02 -20.29 50.74
CA SER A 12 -6.73 -19.25 49.93
C SER A 12 -6.01 -18.22 49.02
N LYS A 13 -6.68 -17.97 47.86
CA LYS A 13 -6.61 -16.89 46.83
C LYS A 13 -5.38 -16.94 45.90
N SER A 14 -5.43 -16.64 44.59
CA SER A 14 -6.33 -15.83 43.75
C SER A 14 -6.18 -16.23 42.27
N GLU A 15 -7.10 -15.73 41.44
CA GLU A 15 -7.16 -15.78 39.98
C GLU A 15 -5.86 -15.36 39.27
N SER A 16 -5.59 -15.98 38.11
CA SER A 16 -4.77 -15.38 37.04
C SER A 16 -5.18 -15.99 35.70
N GLU A 17 -5.77 -15.15 34.86
CA GLU A 17 -6.08 -15.41 33.46
C GLU A 17 -4.79 -15.60 32.66
N GLY A 18 -4.74 -16.67 31.85
CA GLY A 18 -3.67 -16.90 30.89
C GLY A 18 -3.96 -16.12 29.61
N SER A 19 -3.33 -14.95 29.47
CA SER A 19 -3.26 -14.22 28.21
C SER A 19 -2.28 -14.92 27.27
N SER A 20 -2.79 -15.47 26.17
CA SER A 20 -2.00 -16.01 25.07
C SER A 20 -1.50 -14.86 24.19
N ASN A 21 -0.19 -14.60 24.24
CA ASN A 21 0.49 -13.71 23.28
C ASN A 21 0.54 -14.40 21.91
N GLU A 22 -0.16 -13.83 20.93
CA GLU A 22 0.08 -14.10 19.50
C GLU A 22 1.11 -13.08 19.01
N GLU A 23 2.35 -13.55 18.78
CA GLU A 23 3.40 -12.78 18.12
C GLU A 23 3.00 -12.55 16.65
N SER A 24 2.82 -11.28 16.27
CA SER A 24 2.73 -10.87 14.87
C SER A 24 4.16 -10.63 14.35
N ASP A 25 4.56 -11.42 13.36
CA ASP A 25 5.84 -11.33 12.66
C ASP A 25 5.88 -10.03 11.83
N SER A 26 6.59 -9.00 12.31
CA SER A 26 6.81 -7.75 11.57
C SER A 26 8.09 -7.84 10.72
N GLY A 27 7.92 -7.92 9.40
CA GLY A 27 9.03 -8.00 8.45
C GLY A 27 9.85 -6.71 8.39
N THR A 28 11.02 -6.71 9.04
CA THR A 28 11.96 -5.57 9.04
C THR A 28 12.89 -5.63 7.82
N TYR A 29 12.91 -4.58 6.98
CA TYR A 29 13.82 -4.46 5.84
C TYR A 29 15.11 -3.71 6.20
N HIS A 30 16.27 -4.23 5.79
CA HIS A 30 17.59 -3.62 6.01
C HIS A 30 18.25 -3.25 4.67
N GLY A 31 18.66 -1.99 4.51
CA GLY A 31 19.32 -1.48 3.30
C GLY A 31 20.76 -1.98 3.07
N GLN A 32 21.23 -1.94 1.82
CA GLN A 32 22.50 -2.51 1.34
C GLN A 32 23.73 -1.62 1.61
N LYS A 33 24.85 -2.21 2.05
CA LYS A 33 26.15 -1.55 2.34
C LYS A 33 26.89 -1.14 1.05
N VAL A 34 27.31 0.11 0.96
CA VAL A 34 28.29 0.59 -0.04
C VAL A 34 29.47 1.22 0.70
N ILE A 35 30.65 0.60 0.61
CA ILE A 35 31.87 1.11 1.25
C ILE A 35 32.47 2.20 0.37
N HIS A 36 32.47 3.47 0.81
CA HIS A 36 33.42 4.50 0.35
C HIS A 36 33.81 5.45 1.48
N MET A 37 35.13 5.67 1.59
CA MET A 37 35.77 6.54 2.59
C MET A 37 35.42 8.01 2.35
N ASN A 38 34.69 8.62 3.28
CA ASN A 38 34.84 9.98 3.84
C ASN A 38 33.55 10.31 4.62
N HIS A 39 33.68 10.79 5.86
CA HIS A 39 32.64 10.95 6.87
C HIS A 39 31.35 11.66 6.37
N VAL A 40 30.42 10.89 5.84
CA VAL A 40 28.98 11.14 5.88
C VAL A 40 28.44 10.11 6.86
N GLN A 41 27.84 10.54 7.98
CA GLN A 41 27.07 9.62 8.81
C GLN A 41 25.97 9.03 7.90
N GLU A 42 26.10 7.75 7.54
CA GLU A 42 25.05 7.02 6.84
C GLU A 42 23.89 6.85 7.81
N ILE A 43 22.89 7.74 7.74
CA ILE A 43 21.62 7.55 8.43
C ILE A 43 20.94 6.37 7.75
N GLN A 44 21.08 5.17 8.32
CA GLN A 44 20.36 3.98 7.88
C GLN A 44 18.92 4.10 8.39
N ALA A 45 18.04 4.68 7.58
CA ALA A 45 16.61 4.69 7.87
C ALA A 45 16.04 3.27 7.72
N THR A 46 15.61 2.69 8.83
CA THR A 46 14.82 1.46 8.84
C THR A 46 13.35 1.79 8.70
N PHE A 47 12.64 1.06 7.84
CA PHE A 47 11.20 1.25 7.65
C PHE A 47 10.45 0.00 8.10
N GLU A 48 9.29 0.22 8.71
CA GLU A 48 8.41 -0.83 9.23
C GLU A 48 6.98 -0.59 8.73
N GLY A 49 6.31 -1.67 8.33
CA GLY A 49 4.87 -1.65 8.04
C GLY A 49 4.06 -1.78 9.33
N ARG A 50 3.16 -0.82 9.57
CA ARG A 50 2.23 -0.84 10.72
C ARG A 50 0.80 -0.74 10.23
N ASN A 51 -0.16 -1.22 11.01
CA ASN A 51 -1.58 -1.05 10.68
C ASN A 51 -1.92 0.45 10.58
N PRO A 52 -2.77 0.88 9.62
CA PRO A 52 -3.28 2.23 9.55
C PRO A 52 -4.03 2.63 10.82
N GLU A 53 -3.74 3.82 11.34
CA GLU A 53 -4.40 4.40 12.50
C GLU A 53 -4.93 5.80 12.18
N VAL A 54 -5.77 6.36 13.07
CA VAL A 54 -6.38 7.69 12.88
C VAL A 54 -5.33 8.79 12.69
N GLN A 55 -4.19 8.68 13.37
CA GLN A 55 -3.06 9.61 13.23
C GLN A 55 -2.45 9.61 11.81
N ASP A 56 -2.65 8.55 11.03
CA ASP A 56 -2.07 8.38 9.70
C ASP A 56 -2.90 9.04 8.59
N PHE A 57 -4.06 9.60 8.93
CA PHE A 57 -5.01 10.20 8.00
C PHE A 57 -4.34 11.16 7.02
N HIS A 58 -3.49 12.06 7.51
CA HIS A 58 -2.87 13.07 6.64
C HIS A 58 -1.90 12.46 5.63
N GLY A 59 -1.04 11.54 6.08
CA GLY A 59 -0.06 10.87 5.22
C GLY A 59 -0.71 9.95 4.19
N ILE A 60 -1.76 9.21 4.57
CA ILE A 60 -2.56 8.40 3.63
C ILE A 60 -3.22 9.31 2.59
N LYS A 61 -3.86 10.40 3.03
CA LYS A 61 -4.49 11.36 2.12
C LYS A 61 -3.47 12.00 1.17
N GLN A 62 -2.25 12.28 1.62
CA GLN A 62 -1.17 12.80 0.78
C GLN A 62 -0.78 11.81 -0.33
N LEU A 63 -0.63 10.51 -0.02
CA LEU A 63 -0.35 9.48 -1.03
C LEU A 63 -1.50 9.35 -2.03
N LEU A 64 -2.75 9.38 -1.56
CA LEU A 64 -3.92 9.38 -2.44
C LEU A 64 -4.00 10.63 -3.32
N ASN A 65 -3.66 11.81 -2.81
CA ASN A 65 -3.59 13.04 -3.62
C ASN A 65 -2.57 12.90 -4.75
N GLN A 66 -1.43 12.25 -4.53
CA GLN A 66 -0.44 12.01 -5.59
C GLN A 66 -0.96 11.04 -6.65
N LEU A 67 -1.76 10.05 -6.24
CA LEU A 67 -2.35 9.07 -7.13
C LEU A 67 -3.45 9.67 -8.02
N PHE A 68 -4.39 10.39 -7.40
CA PHE A 68 -5.60 10.94 -8.05
C PHE A 68 -5.45 12.37 -8.58
N LEU A 69 -4.42 13.11 -8.19
CA LEU A 69 -4.15 14.48 -8.61
C LEU A 69 -5.38 15.40 -8.43
N LYS A 70 -5.96 15.86 -9.54
CA LYS A 70 -7.12 16.78 -9.57
C LYS A 70 -8.45 16.07 -9.78
N ALA A 71 -8.47 14.73 -9.70
CA ALA A 71 -9.70 13.96 -9.85
C ALA A 71 -10.73 14.31 -8.77
N HIS A 72 -12.00 14.30 -9.16
CA HIS A 72 -13.12 14.73 -8.33
C HIS A 72 -13.59 13.61 -7.38
N ILE A 73 -12.72 13.21 -6.44
CA ILE A 73 -12.99 12.18 -5.42
C ILE A 73 -12.75 12.76 -4.03
N ASP A 74 -13.61 12.45 -3.07
CA ASP A 74 -13.39 12.73 -1.66
C ASP A 74 -12.31 11.79 -1.09
N LEU A 75 -11.06 12.21 -1.21
CA LEU A 75 -9.91 11.49 -0.69
C LEU A 75 -9.83 11.51 0.85
N SER A 76 -10.56 12.41 1.51
CA SER A 76 -10.67 12.40 2.98
C SER A 76 -11.47 11.19 3.40
N GLN A 77 -12.66 11.02 2.83
CA GLN A 77 -13.51 9.86 3.11
C GLN A 77 -12.86 8.55 2.65
N MET A 78 -12.12 8.54 1.52
CA MET A 78 -11.35 7.36 1.11
C MET A 78 -10.24 7.01 2.13
N SER A 79 -9.58 8.01 2.72
CA SER A 79 -8.58 7.78 3.77
C SER A 79 -9.21 7.22 5.04
N ASP A 80 -10.36 7.74 5.44
CA ASP A 80 -11.14 7.20 6.57
C ASP A 80 -11.56 5.75 6.34
N LEU A 81 -11.97 5.39 5.11
CA LEU A 81 -12.27 3.99 4.76
C LEU A 81 -11.05 3.09 4.92
N LEU A 82 -9.89 3.51 4.43
CA LEU A 82 -8.64 2.75 4.55
C LEU A 82 -8.24 2.54 6.02
N ILE A 83 -8.43 3.55 6.87
CA ILE A 83 -8.13 3.46 8.31
C ILE A 83 -9.14 2.57 9.04
N ALA A 84 -10.42 2.65 8.69
CA ALA A 84 -11.49 1.91 9.35
C ALA A 84 -11.43 0.39 9.08
N GLN A 85 -10.69 -0.05 8.07
CA GLN A 85 -10.52 -1.46 7.73
C GLN A 85 -9.49 -2.16 8.64
N HIS A 86 -9.84 -2.31 9.91
CA HIS A 86 -8.97 -2.95 10.90
C HIS A 86 -8.52 -4.35 10.47
N GLY A 87 -7.21 -4.57 10.47
CA GLY A 87 -6.59 -5.85 10.11
C GLY A 87 -6.41 -6.06 8.61
N VAL A 88 -6.59 -5.03 7.78
CA VAL A 88 -6.27 -5.03 6.36
C VAL A 88 -5.45 -3.81 5.98
N GLY A 89 -4.24 -4.07 5.51
CA GLY A 89 -3.32 -3.07 4.99
C GLY A 89 -2.34 -2.57 6.04
N SER A 90 -1.29 -1.94 5.53
CA SER A 90 -0.21 -1.36 6.31
C SER A 90 0.22 0.00 5.75
N VAL A 91 0.59 0.90 6.64
CA VAL A 91 1.33 2.14 6.36
C VAL A 91 2.81 1.93 6.66
N LEU A 92 3.66 2.54 5.85
CA LEU A 92 5.10 2.49 6.03
C LEU A 92 5.58 3.68 6.85
N LYS A 93 6.22 3.41 7.98
CA LYS A 93 6.78 4.43 8.89
C LYS A 93 8.25 4.19 9.11
N GLN A 94 8.99 5.25 9.40
CA GLN A 94 10.37 5.13 9.85
C GLN A 94 10.39 4.56 11.26
N SER A 95 11.14 3.48 11.46
CA SER A 95 11.48 2.96 12.78
C SER A 95 12.77 3.64 13.22
N TYR A 96 12.75 4.25 14.41
CA TYR A 96 13.95 4.64 15.12
C TYR A 96 14.36 3.42 15.92
N GLY A 97 15.46 2.76 15.53
CA GLY A 97 16.03 1.70 16.36
C GLY A 97 16.40 2.25 17.73
N ASP A 98 16.52 1.37 18.73
CA ASP A 98 17.01 1.67 20.08
C ASP A 98 18.46 2.20 20.04
N SER A 99 18.69 3.40 19.49
CA SER A 99 19.91 4.14 19.71
C SER A 99 19.82 4.68 21.13
N ASP A 100 20.63 4.09 22.02
CA ASP A 100 20.92 4.47 23.42
C ASP A 100 21.50 5.90 23.57
N ASP A 101 21.02 6.87 22.79
CA ASP A 101 21.30 8.28 22.99
C ASP A 101 20.07 8.89 23.67
N GLU A 102 19.97 8.66 24.99
CA GLU A 102 18.98 9.23 25.92
C GLU A 102 19.11 10.76 26.09
N ASP A 103 19.69 11.48 25.13
CA ASP A 103 19.91 12.92 25.23
C ASP A 103 19.62 13.56 23.87
N GLU A 104 18.37 13.94 23.65
CA GLU A 104 18.01 15.29 23.18
C GLU A 104 16.49 15.40 23.11
N ASP A 105 15.97 16.48 23.67
CA ASP A 105 14.59 16.95 23.55
C ASP A 105 14.22 17.18 22.08
N VAL A 106 14.04 16.12 21.31
CA VAL A 106 13.35 16.17 20.03
C VAL A 106 11.86 16.18 20.32
N GLU A 107 11.36 17.36 20.69
CA GLU A 107 10.00 17.78 20.37
C GLU A 107 9.85 17.81 18.82
N MET A 108 9.96 16.64 18.18
CA MET A 108 9.73 16.47 16.75
C MET A 108 8.26 16.16 16.61
N SER A 109 7.53 17.18 16.15
CA SER A 109 6.10 17.19 15.85
C SER A 109 5.44 15.82 15.76
N ASP A 110 4.32 15.67 16.45
CA ASP A 110 3.40 14.52 16.49
C ASP A 110 2.86 14.02 15.13
N GLU A 111 3.47 14.40 14.00
CA GLU A 111 3.18 13.89 12.67
C GLU A 111 4.18 12.77 12.34
N LYS A 112 3.84 11.53 12.73
CA LYS A 112 4.56 10.35 12.23
C LYS A 112 4.33 10.23 10.73
N ASP A 113 5.29 10.68 9.93
CA ASP A 113 5.21 10.65 8.48
C ASP A 113 4.92 9.24 7.94
N VAL A 114 3.92 9.15 7.06
CA VAL A 114 3.60 7.94 6.31
C VAL A 114 4.30 8.00 4.96
N PHE A 115 5.28 7.12 4.76
CA PHE A 115 6.11 7.07 3.55
C PHE A 115 5.55 6.16 2.45
N GLY A 116 4.54 5.36 2.79
CA GLY A 116 3.89 4.44 1.87
C GLY A 116 2.67 3.76 2.49
N ILE A 117 1.89 3.11 1.66
CA ILE A 117 0.70 2.35 2.02
C ILE A 117 0.54 1.17 1.07
N ALA A 118 0.22 -0.01 1.63
CA ALA A 118 -0.30 -1.15 0.91
C ALA A 118 -1.61 -1.55 1.56
N SER A 119 -2.74 -1.33 0.90
CA SER A 119 -4.06 -1.67 1.42
C SER A 119 -5.05 -1.91 0.28
N VAL A 120 -6.26 -2.37 0.61
CA VAL A 120 -7.36 -2.52 -0.35
C VAL A 120 -8.60 -1.83 0.19
N VAL A 121 -9.28 -1.00 -0.61
CA VAL A 121 -10.64 -0.54 -0.28
C VAL A 121 -11.65 -1.56 -0.78
N ASN A 122 -12.53 -2.04 0.09
CA ASN A 122 -13.63 -2.91 -0.33
C ASN A 122 -14.73 -2.09 -1.02
N LEU A 123 -14.57 -1.82 -2.31
CA LEU A 123 -15.54 -1.04 -3.10
C LEU A 123 -16.92 -1.72 -3.15
N GLY A 124 -16.96 -3.04 -3.02
CA GLY A 124 -18.16 -3.85 -3.00
C GLY A 124 -19.07 -3.59 -1.80
N SER A 125 -18.48 -3.54 -0.61
CA SER A 125 -19.19 -3.27 0.65
C SER A 125 -19.52 -1.79 0.84
N HIS A 126 -18.75 -0.91 0.19
CA HIS A 126 -18.89 0.55 0.32
C HIS A 126 -19.52 1.22 -0.91
N LYS A 127 -20.31 0.51 -1.73
CA LYS A 127 -20.93 1.04 -2.97
C LYS A 127 -21.79 2.29 -2.75
N GLU A 128 -22.37 2.44 -1.56
CA GLU A 128 -23.22 3.59 -1.21
C GLU A 128 -22.43 4.77 -0.63
N THR A 129 -21.13 4.58 -0.37
CA THR A 129 -20.26 5.62 0.16
C THR A 129 -19.90 6.62 -0.95
N PRO A 130 -20.06 7.94 -0.73
CA PRO A 130 -19.85 8.95 -1.77
C PRO A 130 -18.50 8.88 -2.50
N CYS A 131 -17.38 8.68 -1.80
CA CYS A 131 -16.06 8.57 -2.43
C CYS A 131 -15.93 7.35 -3.36
N VAL A 132 -16.64 6.25 -3.05
CA VAL A 132 -16.69 5.03 -3.87
C VAL A 132 -17.56 5.24 -5.09
N GLN A 133 -18.70 5.92 -4.96
CA GLN A 133 -19.54 6.31 -6.10
C GLN A 133 -18.82 7.25 -7.07
N GLN A 134 -18.05 8.21 -6.53
CA GLN A 134 -17.18 9.09 -7.30
C GLN A 134 -16.08 8.32 -8.00
N PHE A 135 -15.45 7.34 -7.32
CA PHE A 135 -14.46 6.47 -7.92
C PHE A 135 -15.03 5.65 -9.10
N PHE A 136 -16.22 5.06 -8.95
CA PHE A 136 -16.88 4.37 -10.07
C PHE A 136 -17.24 5.30 -11.23
N SER A 137 -17.73 6.50 -10.92
CA SER A 137 -18.03 7.52 -11.94
C SER A 137 -16.77 7.93 -12.70
N LEU A 138 -15.65 8.10 -11.99
CA LEU A 138 -14.36 8.42 -12.58
C LEU A 138 -13.88 7.29 -13.52
N LEU A 139 -13.99 6.03 -13.09
CA LEU A 139 -13.65 4.88 -13.94
C LEU A 139 -14.49 4.84 -15.23
N GLU A 140 -15.79 5.11 -15.13
CA GLU A 140 -16.67 5.14 -16.30
C GLU A 140 -16.33 6.32 -17.22
N GLU A 141 -16.09 7.51 -16.69
CA GLU A 141 -15.72 8.70 -17.48
C GLU A 141 -14.40 8.48 -18.22
N LEU A 142 -13.37 8.04 -17.50
CA LEU A 142 -12.03 7.86 -18.06
C LEU A 142 -12.02 6.72 -19.09
N SER A 143 -12.70 5.60 -18.82
CA SER A 143 -12.77 4.50 -19.79
C SER A 143 -13.50 4.92 -21.07
N LYS A 144 -14.61 5.66 -20.98
CA LYS A 144 -15.29 6.21 -22.17
C LYS A 144 -14.39 7.09 -23.04
N LYS A 145 -13.49 7.85 -22.40
CA LYS A 145 -12.63 8.81 -23.08
C LYS A 145 -11.34 8.20 -23.62
N HIS A 146 -10.83 7.15 -22.98
CA HIS A 146 -9.46 6.68 -23.20
C HIS A 146 -9.32 5.18 -23.50
N ALA A 147 -10.39 4.39 -23.38
CA ALA A 147 -10.36 2.95 -23.66
C ALA A 147 -11.16 2.59 -24.91
N ASP A 148 -10.85 1.45 -25.54
CA ASP A 148 -11.61 0.91 -26.66
C ASP A 148 -12.98 0.35 -26.21
N GLU A 149 -13.94 0.24 -27.12
CA GLU A 149 -15.31 -0.22 -26.81
C GLU A 149 -15.36 -1.59 -26.10
N SER A 150 -14.45 -2.50 -26.44
CA SER A 150 -14.34 -3.81 -25.78
C SER A 150 -13.95 -3.66 -24.31
N ILE A 151 -12.93 -2.86 -24.02
CA ILE A 151 -12.43 -2.57 -22.67
C ILE A 151 -13.49 -1.82 -21.86
N GLN A 152 -14.16 -0.84 -22.46
CA GLN A 152 -15.27 -0.12 -21.82
C GLN A 152 -16.40 -1.06 -21.39
N THR A 153 -16.76 -2.01 -22.26
CA THR A 153 -17.80 -3.00 -21.97
C THR A 153 -17.39 -3.91 -20.82
N GLU A 154 -16.13 -4.35 -20.79
CA GLU A 154 -15.62 -5.22 -19.74
C GLU A 154 -15.48 -4.49 -18.40
N ILE A 155 -15.00 -3.24 -18.38
CA ILE A 155 -14.96 -2.41 -17.17
C ILE A 155 -16.36 -2.20 -16.62
N ARG A 156 -17.33 -1.83 -17.49
CA ARG A 156 -18.72 -1.66 -17.09
C ARG A 156 -19.24 -2.95 -16.48
N LYS A 157 -18.97 -4.09 -17.10
CA LYS A 157 -19.34 -5.41 -16.57
C LYS A 157 -18.77 -5.62 -15.16
N ILE A 158 -17.46 -5.43 -14.99
CA ILE A 158 -16.77 -5.62 -13.71
C ILE A 158 -17.37 -4.71 -12.62
N VAL A 159 -17.55 -3.43 -12.91
CA VAL A 159 -18.06 -2.43 -11.96
C VAL A 159 -19.53 -2.68 -11.58
N THR A 160 -20.38 -3.05 -12.55
CA THR A 160 -21.83 -3.18 -12.34
C THR A 160 -22.19 -4.54 -11.74
N GLU A 161 -21.58 -5.63 -12.24
CA GLU A 161 -21.96 -7.00 -11.88
C GLU A 161 -21.27 -7.48 -10.61
N HIS A 162 -20.07 -6.97 -10.29
CA HIS A 162 -19.29 -7.51 -9.19
C HIS A 162 -19.42 -6.64 -7.94
N SER A 163 -20.06 -7.19 -6.92
CA SER A 163 -19.98 -6.70 -5.52
C SER A 163 -18.69 -7.10 -4.83
N ARG A 164 -17.74 -7.68 -5.57
CA ARG A 164 -16.50 -8.28 -5.05
C ARG A 164 -15.28 -7.67 -5.72
N LEU A 165 -15.29 -6.34 -5.87
CA LEU A 165 -14.19 -5.56 -6.44
C LEU A 165 -13.44 -4.85 -5.31
N GLY A 166 -12.12 -5.07 -5.24
CA GLY A 166 -11.24 -4.35 -4.32
C GLY A 166 -10.43 -3.28 -5.08
N PHE A 167 -10.30 -2.09 -4.52
CA PHE A 167 -9.34 -1.10 -5.01
C PHE A 167 -8.01 -1.29 -4.28
N LEU A 168 -7.03 -1.88 -4.96
CA LEU A 168 -5.70 -2.11 -4.42
C LEU A 168 -4.90 -0.80 -4.48
N VAL A 169 -4.49 -0.31 -3.32
CA VAL A 169 -3.63 0.86 -3.15
C VAL A 169 -2.25 0.35 -2.75
N ASN A 170 -1.27 0.51 -3.62
CA ASN A 170 0.14 0.25 -3.34
C ASN A 170 0.94 1.47 -3.76
N GLU A 171 1.19 2.36 -2.81
CA GLU A 171 1.82 3.65 -3.03
C GLU A 171 2.94 3.90 -2.04
N ARG A 172 3.98 4.60 -2.46
CA ARG A 172 5.12 4.97 -1.64
C ARG A 172 5.84 6.16 -2.24
N PHE A 173 6.67 6.81 -1.43
CA PHE A 173 7.54 7.85 -1.97
C PHE A 173 8.59 7.25 -2.91
N VAL A 174 8.96 8.03 -3.92
CA VAL A 174 9.85 7.62 -5.02
C VAL A 174 11.27 7.28 -4.56
N ASN A 175 11.70 7.85 -3.44
CA ASN A 175 13.01 7.61 -2.82
C ASN A 175 13.06 6.33 -1.97
N ILE A 176 11.91 5.68 -1.73
CA ILE A 176 11.85 4.42 -1.02
C ILE A 176 12.24 3.28 -1.99
N PRO A 177 13.00 2.26 -1.59
CA PRO A 177 13.35 1.16 -2.49
C PRO A 177 12.15 0.26 -2.82
N ALA A 178 12.06 -0.26 -4.05
CA ALA A 178 10.97 -1.13 -4.51
C ALA A 178 10.87 -2.44 -3.72
N GLN A 179 11.97 -2.91 -3.13
CA GLN A 179 12.05 -4.14 -2.34
C GLN A 179 11.07 -4.15 -1.17
N ILE A 180 10.73 -2.98 -0.61
CA ILE A 180 9.81 -2.91 0.53
C ILE A 180 8.36 -3.24 0.16
N SER A 181 8.00 -3.12 -1.12
CA SER A 181 6.66 -3.48 -1.60
C SER A 181 6.37 -4.97 -1.41
N VAL A 182 7.39 -5.83 -1.49
CA VAL A 182 7.25 -7.29 -1.39
C VAL A 182 6.71 -7.72 -0.02
N PRO A 183 7.34 -7.39 1.13
CA PRO A 183 6.79 -7.74 2.43
C PRO A 183 5.42 -7.07 2.66
N MET A 184 5.23 -5.81 2.26
CA MET A 184 3.94 -5.11 2.44
C MET A 184 2.79 -5.80 1.68
N LEU A 185 3.02 -6.21 0.43
CA LEU A 185 2.01 -6.91 -0.37
C LEU A 185 1.77 -8.35 0.10
N ASN A 186 2.80 -9.04 0.60
CA ASN A 186 2.63 -10.36 1.22
C ASN A 186 1.74 -10.28 2.46
N SER A 187 2.04 -9.34 3.38
CA SER A 187 1.22 -9.11 4.57
C SER A 187 -0.23 -8.79 4.18
N LEU A 188 -0.43 -7.88 3.22
CA LEU A 188 -1.77 -7.56 2.71
C LEU A 188 -2.49 -8.79 2.14
N SER A 189 -1.81 -9.64 1.37
CA SER A 189 -2.42 -10.85 0.81
C SER A 189 -2.87 -11.81 1.92
N GLU A 190 -2.09 -11.96 2.98
CA GLU A 190 -2.43 -12.83 4.10
C GLU A 190 -3.55 -12.25 4.96
N GLU A 191 -3.53 -10.94 5.18
CA GLU A 191 -4.57 -10.19 5.88
C GLU A 191 -5.92 -10.32 5.18
N VAL A 192 -5.96 -10.14 3.87
CA VAL A 192 -7.17 -10.36 3.07
C VAL A 192 -7.66 -11.80 3.19
N ASP A 193 -6.77 -12.80 3.13
CA ASP A 193 -7.14 -14.21 3.31
C ASP A 193 -7.68 -14.50 4.72
N ARG A 194 -7.11 -13.88 5.76
CA ARG A 194 -7.60 -13.98 7.15
C ARG A 194 -8.96 -13.30 7.28
N MET A 195 -9.14 -12.11 6.70
CA MET A 195 -10.38 -11.36 6.77
C MET A 195 -11.50 -12.00 5.98
N LYS A 196 -11.21 -12.60 4.82
CA LYS A 196 -12.17 -13.42 4.06
C LYS A 196 -12.83 -14.53 4.89
N LYS A 197 -12.13 -15.10 5.87
CA LYS A 197 -12.68 -16.13 6.78
C LYS A 197 -13.68 -15.55 7.78
N LYS A 198 -13.54 -14.27 8.14
CA LYS A 198 -14.39 -13.58 9.12
C LYS A 198 -15.54 -12.82 8.43
N ASP A 199 -15.25 -12.20 7.29
CA ASP A 199 -16.16 -11.43 6.47
C ASP A 199 -16.02 -11.86 5.01
N PRO A 200 -17.01 -12.60 4.46
CA PRO A 200 -17.02 -13.02 3.06
C PRO A 200 -16.97 -11.87 2.05
N SER A 201 -17.24 -10.63 2.47
CA SER A 201 -17.17 -9.46 1.58
C SER A 201 -15.75 -9.18 1.08
N TYR A 202 -14.72 -9.67 1.79
CA TYR A 202 -13.31 -9.60 1.37
C TYR A 202 -12.89 -10.71 0.40
N ASP A 203 -13.80 -11.60 0.03
CA ASP A 203 -13.55 -12.57 -1.04
C ASP A 203 -13.56 -11.86 -2.40
N PHE A 204 -12.56 -11.04 -2.72
CA PHE A 204 -12.54 -10.31 -3.99
C PHE A 204 -12.48 -11.25 -5.20
N GLU A 205 -13.17 -10.89 -6.27
CA GLU A 205 -13.06 -11.56 -7.57
C GLU A 205 -12.07 -10.82 -8.48
N TYR A 206 -12.09 -9.49 -8.40
CA TYR A 206 -11.20 -8.60 -9.14
C TYR A 206 -10.57 -7.57 -8.21
N TYR A 207 -9.37 -7.14 -8.58
CA TYR A 207 -8.77 -5.92 -8.10
C TYR A 207 -8.72 -4.89 -9.22
N VAL A 208 -8.94 -3.63 -8.87
CA VAL A 208 -8.59 -2.46 -9.68
C VAL A 208 -7.42 -1.75 -9.03
N MET A 209 -6.46 -1.30 -9.83
CA MET A 209 -5.28 -0.56 -9.39
C MET A 209 -5.00 0.57 -10.37
N ILE A 210 -4.46 1.68 -9.87
CA ILE A 210 -3.97 2.79 -10.68
C ILE A 210 -2.46 2.80 -10.56
N CYS A 211 -1.76 2.69 -11.68
CA CYS A 211 -0.30 2.75 -11.76
C CYS A 211 0.16 4.12 -12.28
N LYS A 212 1.31 4.59 -11.79
CA LYS A 212 1.94 5.83 -12.22
C LYS A 212 3.02 5.53 -13.24
N THR A 213 2.86 6.07 -14.44
CA THR A 213 3.82 5.87 -15.53
C THR A 213 4.23 7.19 -16.16
N CYS A 214 5.40 7.21 -16.78
CA CYS A 214 5.95 8.33 -17.52
C CYS A 214 6.36 7.85 -18.91
N ARG A 215 6.19 8.72 -19.92
CA ARG A 215 6.66 8.48 -21.28
C ARG A 215 7.63 9.56 -21.71
N SER A 216 8.72 9.17 -22.37
CA SER A 216 9.62 10.13 -23.00
C SER A 216 8.89 10.87 -24.13
N LYS A 217 9.10 12.19 -24.25
CA LYS A 217 8.62 12.94 -25.42
C LYS A 217 9.28 12.47 -26.73
N ASP A 218 10.53 12.02 -26.64
CA ASP A 218 11.32 11.62 -27.81
C ASP A 218 11.02 10.18 -28.25
N ASN A 219 10.67 9.31 -27.29
CA ASN A 219 10.29 7.93 -27.55
C ASN A 219 9.02 7.57 -26.77
N LYS A 220 7.86 7.65 -27.45
CA LYS A 220 6.56 7.39 -26.84
C LYS A 220 6.34 5.93 -26.44
N ASP A 221 7.13 5.01 -27.00
CA ASP A 221 7.04 3.58 -26.70
C ASP A 221 7.81 3.21 -25.42
N GLU A 222 8.70 4.09 -24.96
CA GLU A 222 9.43 3.91 -23.71
C GLU A 222 8.54 4.33 -22.52
N VAL A 223 7.96 3.33 -21.85
CA VAL A 223 7.15 3.50 -20.64
C VAL A 223 8.03 3.24 -19.41
N ILE A 224 8.10 4.24 -18.54
CA ILE A 224 8.83 4.18 -17.27
C ILE A 224 7.80 4.15 -16.15
N PHE A 225 7.87 3.16 -15.27
CA PHE A 225 7.02 3.10 -14.08
C PHE A 225 7.63 3.97 -12.97
N THR A 226 6.79 4.68 -12.21
CA THR A 226 7.27 5.44 -11.04
C THR A 226 7.65 4.50 -9.90
N ASN A 227 6.89 3.42 -9.74
CA ASN A 227 7.17 2.34 -8.80
C ASN A 227 7.44 1.07 -9.63
N ASP A 228 8.67 0.56 -9.60
CA ASP A 228 9.12 -0.55 -10.45
C ASP A 228 8.22 -1.79 -10.33
N GLU A 229 7.72 -2.08 -9.13
CA GLU A 229 6.83 -3.22 -8.87
C GLU A 229 5.51 -3.18 -9.68
N GLU A 230 5.04 -1.99 -10.06
CA GLU A 230 3.81 -1.80 -10.85
C GLU A 230 3.92 -2.34 -12.27
N GLU A 231 5.15 -2.49 -12.80
CA GLU A 231 5.37 -3.09 -14.11
C GLU A 231 4.83 -4.53 -14.16
N ILE A 232 5.03 -5.28 -13.08
CA ILE A 232 4.58 -6.67 -13.01
C ILE A 232 3.05 -6.75 -12.90
N PHE A 233 2.44 -5.87 -12.10
CA PHE A 233 0.98 -5.74 -12.06
C PHE A 233 0.42 -5.42 -13.45
N SER A 234 1.03 -4.46 -14.15
CA SER A 234 0.59 -4.07 -15.48
C SER A 234 0.76 -5.18 -16.52
N LYS A 235 1.77 -6.06 -16.40
CA LYS A 235 1.98 -7.18 -17.33
C LYS A 235 0.98 -8.31 -17.14
N ASP A 236 0.58 -8.57 -15.90
CA ASP A 236 -0.34 -9.65 -15.54
C ASP A 236 -1.82 -9.22 -15.52
N ALA A 237 -2.09 -7.93 -15.76
CA ALA A 237 -3.42 -7.35 -15.86
C ALA A 237 -4.28 -8.05 -16.92
N ASP A 238 -5.58 -8.25 -16.61
CA ASP A 238 -6.53 -8.80 -17.59
C ASP A 238 -6.97 -7.73 -18.58
N ILE A 239 -7.26 -6.54 -18.05
CA ILE A 239 -7.60 -5.36 -18.84
C ILE A 239 -6.96 -4.12 -18.23
N GLY A 240 -6.82 -3.10 -19.05
CA GLY A 240 -6.43 -1.79 -18.58
C GLY A 240 -6.46 -0.76 -19.68
N PHE A 241 -6.45 0.49 -19.29
CA PHE A 241 -6.35 1.64 -20.17
C PHE A 241 -5.50 2.70 -19.50
N GLU A 242 -5.07 3.68 -20.27
CA GLU A 242 -4.14 4.70 -19.80
C GLU A 242 -4.56 6.07 -20.28
N PHE A 243 -4.22 7.09 -19.51
CA PHE A 243 -4.53 8.48 -19.83
C PHE A 243 -3.41 9.41 -19.36
N SER A 244 -3.18 10.46 -20.13
CA SER A 244 -2.19 11.49 -19.78
C SER A 244 -2.75 12.39 -18.70
N VAL A 245 -1.93 12.67 -17.69
CA VAL A 245 -2.24 13.63 -16.61
C VAL A 245 -1.36 14.87 -16.69
N ALA A 246 -0.76 15.15 -17.85
CA ALA A 246 0.16 16.27 -18.03
C ALA A 246 -0.43 17.65 -17.67
N ASN A 247 -1.75 17.83 -17.79
CA ASN A 247 -2.44 19.06 -17.43
C ASN A 247 -2.79 19.15 -15.93
N GLU A 248 -2.68 18.02 -15.22
CA GLU A 248 -3.05 17.88 -13.81
C GLU A 248 -1.83 17.78 -12.92
N SER A 249 -0.72 17.24 -13.45
CA SER A 249 0.57 17.20 -12.79
C SER A 249 1.20 18.59 -12.77
N ASP A 250 1.29 19.21 -11.59
CA ASP A 250 2.34 20.20 -11.39
C ASP A 250 3.68 19.46 -11.53
N VAL A 251 4.59 20.03 -12.30
CA VAL A 251 5.86 19.44 -12.78
C VAL A 251 6.87 19.16 -11.63
N GLY A 252 6.41 19.01 -10.40
CA GLY A 252 7.20 18.80 -9.18
C GLY A 252 7.19 17.36 -8.63
N LEU A 253 6.41 16.43 -9.19
CA LEU A 253 6.36 15.02 -8.74
C LEU A 253 7.32 14.09 -9.48
N GLY A 254 7.90 14.54 -10.59
CA GLY A 254 9.16 13.97 -11.07
C GLY A 254 10.25 14.76 -10.38
N GLY A 255 11.07 14.11 -9.54
CA GLY A 255 12.19 14.78 -8.90
C GLY A 255 12.92 15.66 -9.91
N ARG A 256 13.11 16.94 -9.57
CA ARG A 256 14.26 17.67 -10.10
C ARG A 256 15.49 16.78 -9.85
N TRP A 257 16.52 16.92 -10.67
CA TRP A 257 17.81 16.23 -10.63
C TRP A 257 17.90 14.96 -11.48
N LEU A 258 18.01 15.14 -12.79
CA LEU A 258 19.24 14.81 -13.52
C LEU A 258 19.41 15.86 -14.64
N ALA A 259 20.63 16.38 -14.77
CA ALA A 259 21.00 17.25 -15.88
C ALA A 259 20.78 16.49 -17.20
N GLU A 260 20.16 17.15 -18.18
CA GLU A 260 19.61 16.62 -19.45
C GLU A 260 18.10 16.31 -19.38
N ASP A 261 17.28 17.37 -19.48
CA ASP A 261 15.82 17.34 -19.51
C ASP A 261 15.27 16.49 -20.67
N LYS A 262 15.18 15.17 -20.49
CA LYS A 262 14.15 14.38 -21.17
C LYS A 262 12.82 14.82 -20.61
N GLN A 263 12.13 15.69 -21.33
CA GLN A 263 10.76 16.08 -20.99
C GLN A 263 9.90 14.80 -20.99
N VAL A 264 9.55 14.30 -19.81
CA VAL A 264 8.65 13.16 -19.65
C VAL A 264 7.21 13.65 -19.51
N ILE A 265 6.27 12.89 -20.07
CA ILE A 265 4.83 13.14 -19.95
C ILE A 265 4.29 12.13 -18.93
N PRO A 266 3.63 12.58 -17.84
CA PRO A 266 3.07 11.68 -16.85
C PRO A 266 1.73 11.11 -17.31
N TYR A 267 1.52 9.84 -17.01
CA TYR A 267 0.33 9.06 -17.29
C TYR A 267 -0.15 8.37 -16.01
N ARG A 268 -1.43 8.00 -16.04
CA ARG A 268 -2.01 7.02 -15.14
C ARG A 268 -2.48 5.84 -15.97
N LYS A 269 -2.22 4.64 -15.48
CA LYS A 269 -2.69 3.40 -16.10
C LYS A 269 -3.63 2.71 -15.12
N VAL A 270 -4.89 2.61 -15.48
CA VAL A 270 -5.88 1.84 -14.70
C VAL A 270 -5.82 0.41 -15.19
N ILE A 271 -5.60 -0.52 -14.28
CA ILE A 271 -5.56 -1.95 -14.56
C ILE A 271 -6.59 -2.68 -13.70
N MET A 272 -7.15 -3.75 -14.25
CA MET A 272 -7.97 -4.70 -13.50
C MET A 272 -7.46 -6.12 -13.73
N PHE A 273 -7.46 -6.92 -12.67
CA PHE A 273 -7.02 -8.32 -12.74
C PHE A 273 -7.79 -9.20 -11.76
N LYS A 274 -7.90 -10.48 -12.09
CA LYS A 274 -8.52 -11.47 -11.20
C LYS A 274 -7.76 -11.60 -9.88
N ALA A 275 -8.48 -11.63 -8.76
CA ALA A 275 -7.90 -11.73 -7.43
C ALA A 275 -7.04 -13.00 -7.25
N SER A 276 -7.36 -14.08 -7.96
CA SER A 276 -6.56 -15.32 -7.97
C SER A 276 -5.13 -15.14 -8.47
N LYS A 277 -4.82 -14.07 -9.22
CA LYS A 277 -3.47 -13.77 -9.72
C LYS A 277 -2.59 -13.07 -8.68
N LEU A 278 -3.15 -12.48 -7.62
CA LEU A 278 -2.42 -11.59 -6.70
C LEU A 278 -1.15 -12.24 -6.14
N LYS A 279 -1.25 -13.44 -5.57
CA LYS A 279 -0.10 -14.16 -4.98
C LYS A 279 1.01 -14.46 -6.00
N ASN A 280 0.63 -14.79 -7.24
CA ASN A 280 1.58 -15.04 -8.32
C ASN A 280 2.28 -13.75 -8.77
N ILE A 281 1.54 -12.64 -8.83
CA ILE A 281 2.09 -11.32 -9.13
C ILE A 281 3.11 -10.92 -8.06
N ILE A 282 2.77 -11.06 -6.76
CA ILE A 282 3.69 -10.76 -5.66
C ILE A 282 4.96 -11.61 -5.75
N SER A 283 4.82 -12.89 -6.08
CA SER A 283 5.98 -13.79 -6.28
C SER A 283 6.88 -13.33 -7.43
N LYS A 284 6.30 -12.84 -8.54
CA LYS A 284 7.06 -12.28 -9.67
C LYS A 284 7.74 -10.96 -9.30
N ILE A 285 7.06 -10.08 -8.55
CA ILE A 285 7.66 -8.83 -8.03
C ILE A 285 8.88 -9.17 -7.18
N ALA A 286 8.75 -10.15 -6.27
CA ALA A 286 9.85 -10.60 -5.42
C ALA A 286 11.06 -11.15 -6.19
N LEU A 287 10.89 -11.57 -7.45
CA LEU A 287 11.99 -11.94 -8.35
C LEU A 287 12.54 -10.74 -9.13
N PHE A 288 11.67 -9.80 -9.49
CA PHE A 288 11.97 -8.62 -10.30
C PHE A 288 12.76 -7.56 -9.52
N VAL A 289 12.38 -7.30 -8.27
CA VAL A 289 13.02 -6.25 -7.44
C VAL A 289 14.25 -6.76 -6.67
N LYS A 290 14.71 -7.99 -6.94
CA LYS A 290 15.92 -8.53 -6.29
C LYS A 290 17.13 -7.65 -6.62
N PRO A 291 18.00 -7.38 -5.62
CA PRO A 291 19.23 -6.62 -5.83
C PRO A 291 20.22 -7.33 -6.76
#